data_AF-A0A1H2R3W0-F1
#
_entry.id   AF-A0A1H2R3W0-F1
#
_cell.length_a   1.000
_cell.length_b   1.000
_cell.length_c   1.000
_cell.angle_alpha   90.00
_cell.angle_beta   90.00
_cell.angle_gamma   90.00
#
_symmetry.space_group_name_H-M   'P 1'
#
loop_
_entity.id
_entity.type
_entity.pdbx_description
1 polymer ?
#
loop_
_entity_poly.entity_id
_entity_poly.type
_entity_poly.pdbx_seq_one_letter_code
_entity_poly.pdbx_strand_id
1 'polypeptide(L)'
;MGIEDINQAAVAMNELTARMNSFFGEADDQIAQSQAAYAALAANLKTVVRDEMNFSVEIDPDAANPSEVSGGVFTNIGDAIDAAPRGSLVTLNLLAEKEHPVDRGISLLGRQIYIKQKGAGARPVIKFVATSDATFNHMRGFDTIGSESITMHNVDIELPEKNDPALPWSSLRSVVRYTSLGVRTVSLTSCNVTGRDNQSITSSVGAGISMVTLNNVIMDGAVYAVASMSSGVAMISKQSLTLDNGAGLNEGGTLGTNYLLN
;
A
#
# COMPACT_ATOMS: atom_id res chain seq x y z
N MET A 1 -69.20 31.78 17.88
CA MET A 1 -69.03 30.46 17.25
C MET A 1 -70.31 30.12 16.53
N GLY A 2 -70.35 30.43 15.24
CA GLY A 2 -71.47 30.06 14.37
C GLY A 2 -71.35 28.62 13.88
N ILE A 3 -72.39 28.11 13.24
CA ILE A 3 -72.38 26.79 12.59
C ILE A 3 -71.23 26.66 11.56
N GLU A 4 -70.83 27.76 10.92
CA GLU A 4 -69.69 27.78 9.99
C GLU A 4 -68.35 27.53 10.69
N ASP A 5 -68.13 28.09 11.88
CA ASP A 5 -66.90 27.86 12.67
C ASP A 5 -66.77 26.39 13.08
N ILE A 6 -67.92 25.76 13.43
CA ILE A 6 -67.99 24.34 13.82
C ILE A 6 -67.70 23.45 12.61
N ASN A 7 -68.24 23.76 11.44
CA ASN A 7 -67.98 23.01 10.21
C ASN A 7 -66.52 23.13 9.75
N GLN A 8 -65.93 24.33 9.84
CA GLN A 8 -64.51 24.53 9.52
C GLN A 8 -63.60 23.78 10.49
N ALA A 9 -63.91 23.78 11.79
CA ALA A 9 -63.17 23.01 12.79
C ALA A 9 -63.25 21.49 12.52
N ALA A 10 -64.42 20.98 12.14
CA ALA A 10 -64.60 19.56 11.79
C ALA A 10 -63.80 19.15 10.55
N VAL A 11 -63.76 19.99 9.51
CA VAL A 11 -62.94 19.75 8.31
C VAL A 11 -61.45 19.74 8.67
N ALA A 12 -60.99 20.73 9.45
CA ALA A 12 -59.60 20.80 9.87
C ALA A 12 -59.18 19.60 10.74
N MET A 13 -60.06 19.08 11.60
CA MET A 13 -59.79 17.86 12.36
C MET A 13 -59.68 16.62 11.45
N ASN A 14 -60.56 16.47 10.46
CA ASN A 14 -60.49 15.36 9.52
C ASN A 14 -59.21 15.40 8.67
N GLU A 15 -58.79 16.57 8.22
CA GLU A 15 -57.53 16.77 7.50
C GLU A 15 -56.31 16.47 8.39
N LEU A 16 -56.35 16.88 9.66
CA LEU A 16 -55.28 16.56 10.61
C LEU A 16 -55.19 15.06 10.88
N THR A 17 -56.32 14.38 11.10
CA THR A 17 -56.35 12.92 11.28
C THR A 17 -55.83 12.19 10.04
N ALA A 18 -56.20 12.64 8.84
CA ALA A 18 -55.69 12.07 7.59
C ALA A 18 -54.16 12.25 7.47
N ARG A 19 -53.64 13.43 7.78
CA ARG A 19 -52.19 13.69 7.79
C ARG A 19 -51.44 12.85 8.82
N MET A 20 -51.99 12.71 10.03
CA MET A 20 -51.39 11.86 11.07
C MET A 20 -51.32 10.41 10.63
N ASN A 21 -52.40 9.87 10.06
CA ASN A 21 -52.42 8.49 9.58
C ASN A 21 -51.44 8.26 8.40
N SER A 22 -51.33 9.23 7.47
CA SER A 22 -50.34 9.18 6.39
C SER A 22 -48.92 9.17 6.94
N PHE A 23 -48.62 10.06 7.89
CA PHE A 23 -47.31 10.15 8.53
C PHE A 23 -46.91 8.84 9.22
N PHE A 24 -47.83 8.22 9.98
CA PHE A 24 -47.55 6.94 10.63
C PHE A 24 -47.33 5.81 9.61
N GLY A 25 -48.12 5.76 8.54
CA GLY A 25 -47.92 4.77 7.47
C GLY A 25 -46.57 4.93 6.75
N GLU A 26 -46.23 6.16 6.36
CA GLU A 26 -44.94 6.47 5.72
C GLU A 26 -43.75 6.18 6.65
N ALA A 27 -43.89 6.46 7.94
CA ALA A 27 -42.85 6.16 8.92
C ALA A 27 -42.67 4.64 9.11
N ASP A 28 -43.75 3.88 9.20
CA ASP A 28 -43.70 2.41 9.31
C ASP A 28 -43.06 1.78 8.08
N ASP A 29 -43.38 2.27 6.88
CA ASP A 29 -42.78 1.82 5.61
C ASP A 29 -41.27 2.11 5.58
N GLN A 30 -40.84 3.29 6.02
CA GLN A 30 -39.42 3.66 6.11
C GLN A 30 -38.66 2.81 7.14
N ILE A 31 -39.29 2.51 8.29
CA ILE A 31 -38.72 1.64 9.32
C ILE A 31 -38.56 0.22 8.76
N ALA A 32 -39.59 -0.32 8.11
CA ALA A 32 -39.54 -1.66 7.52
C ALA A 32 -38.46 -1.77 6.44
N GLN A 33 -38.35 -0.75 5.58
CA GLN A 33 -37.30 -0.67 4.56
C GLN A 33 -35.89 -0.64 5.18
N SER A 34 -35.71 0.17 6.22
CA SER A 34 -34.43 0.26 6.94
C SER A 34 -34.06 -1.05 7.62
N GLN A 35 -35.02 -1.70 8.29
CA GLN A 35 -34.81 -3.00 8.93
C GLN A 35 -34.43 -4.08 7.92
N ALA A 36 -35.07 -4.10 6.75
CA ALA A 36 -34.71 -5.03 5.68
C ALA A 36 -33.29 -4.80 5.15
N ALA A 37 -32.87 -3.54 4.97
CA ALA A 37 -31.51 -3.19 4.57
C ALA A 37 -30.46 -3.60 5.62
N TYR A 38 -30.74 -3.35 6.91
CA TYR A 38 -29.88 -3.79 8.00
C TYR A 38 -29.79 -5.31 8.11
N ALA A 39 -30.91 -6.02 7.97
CA ALA A 39 -30.93 -7.47 7.99
C ALA A 39 -30.10 -8.06 6.83
N ALA A 40 -30.19 -7.48 5.64
CA ALA A 40 -29.38 -7.86 4.49
C ALA A 40 -27.87 -7.61 4.74
N LEU A 41 -27.51 -6.46 5.31
CA LEU A 41 -26.13 -6.15 5.65
C LEU A 41 -25.58 -7.09 6.74
N ALA A 42 -26.34 -7.31 7.81
CA ALA A 42 -25.97 -8.20 8.91
C ALA A 42 -25.78 -9.65 8.42
N ALA A 43 -26.62 -10.11 7.50
CA ALA A 43 -26.51 -11.44 6.90
C ALA A 43 -25.27 -11.60 6.01
N ASN A 44 -24.72 -10.51 5.45
CA ASN A 44 -23.61 -10.54 4.49
C ASN A 44 -22.35 -9.77 4.94
N LEU A 45 -22.25 -9.43 6.23
CA LEU A 45 -21.20 -8.54 6.74
C LEU A 45 -19.79 -9.03 6.42
N LYS A 46 -19.55 -10.35 6.45
CA LYS A 46 -18.24 -10.94 6.14
C LYS A 46 -17.80 -10.66 4.69
N THR A 47 -18.73 -10.73 3.74
CA THR A 47 -18.44 -10.48 2.32
C THR A 47 -18.20 -8.99 2.11
N VAL A 48 -19.07 -8.14 2.68
CA VAL A 48 -18.89 -6.68 2.62
C VAL A 48 -17.53 -6.27 3.18
N VAL A 49 -17.17 -6.74 4.39
CA VAL A 49 -15.86 -6.45 4.97
C VAL A 49 -14.72 -6.99 4.10
N ARG A 50 -14.86 -8.18 3.50
CA ARG A 50 -13.82 -8.71 2.60
C ARG A 50 -13.65 -7.84 1.35
N ASP A 51 -14.75 -7.42 0.74
CA ASP A 51 -14.74 -6.61 -0.47
C ASP A 51 -14.15 -5.22 -0.20
N GLU A 52 -14.45 -4.65 0.97
CA GLU A 52 -13.88 -3.38 1.43
C GLU A 52 -12.40 -3.49 1.84
N MET A 53 -11.96 -4.65 2.34
CA MET A 53 -10.58 -4.87 2.82
C MET A 53 -9.62 -5.37 1.73
N ASN A 54 -10.09 -5.56 0.49
CA ASN A 54 -9.25 -5.91 -0.65
C ASN A 54 -9.35 -4.82 -1.71
N PHE A 55 -8.33 -3.98 -1.78
CA PHE A 55 -8.23 -2.89 -2.73
C PHE A 55 -7.32 -3.30 -3.89
N SER A 56 -7.85 -3.39 -5.12
CA SER A 56 -7.05 -3.77 -6.29
C SER A 56 -7.22 -2.75 -7.40
N VAL A 57 -6.11 -2.25 -7.95
CA VAL A 57 -6.13 -1.20 -8.99
C VAL A 57 -5.06 -1.44 -10.04
N GLU A 58 -5.22 -0.81 -11.19
CA GLU A 58 -4.19 -0.69 -12.21
C GLU A 58 -3.41 0.61 -12.05
N ILE A 59 -2.10 0.56 -12.26
CA ILE A 59 -1.26 1.75 -12.37
C ILE A 59 -0.88 1.94 -13.83
N ASP A 60 -1.32 3.07 -14.39
CA ASP A 60 -0.97 3.53 -15.73
C ASP A 60 -0.50 5.00 -15.65
N PRO A 61 0.83 5.24 -15.66
CA PRO A 61 1.41 6.58 -15.64
C PRO A 61 0.94 7.49 -16.77
N ASP A 62 0.49 6.93 -17.90
CA ASP A 62 0.06 7.67 -19.08
C ASP A 62 -1.47 7.83 -19.18
N ALA A 63 -2.22 7.38 -18.16
CA ALA A 63 -3.67 7.49 -18.16
C ALA A 63 -4.10 8.97 -18.18
N ALA A 64 -4.74 9.39 -19.27
CA ALA A 64 -5.22 10.76 -19.43
C ALA A 64 -6.34 11.13 -18.44
N ASN A 65 -7.15 10.16 -18.03
CA ASN A 65 -8.28 10.33 -17.11
C ASN A 65 -8.33 9.14 -16.14
N PRO A 66 -7.50 9.12 -15.08
CA PRO A 66 -7.54 8.07 -14.07
C PRO A 66 -8.88 8.11 -13.33
N SER A 67 -9.43 6.94 -13.00
CA SER A 67 -10.71 6.87 -12.29
C SER A 67 -10.56 7.00 -10.78
N GLU A 68 -9.37 6.71 -10.24
CA GLU A 68 -9.00 6.93 -8.84
C GLU A 68 -9.93 6.27 -7.81
N VAL A 69 -10.53 5.14 -8.19
CA VAL A 69 -11.42 4.31 -7.34
C VAL A 69 -10.93 2.87 -7.28
N SER A 70 -11.40 2.11 -6.28
CA SER A 70 -11.14 0.67 -6.20
C SER A 70 -11.59 -0.03 -7.49
N GLY A 71 -10.76 -0.94 -8.01
CA GLY A 71 -10.95 -1.59 -9.31
C GLY A 71 -10.58 -0.72 -10.52
N GLY A 72 -10.22 0.54 -10.29
CA GLY A 72 -9.93 1.55 -11.30
C GLY A 72 -8.46 1.67 -11.70
N VAL A 73 -8.15 2.81 -12.32
CA VAL A 73 -6.81 3.17 -12.79
C VAL A 73 -6.31 4.40 -12.03
N PHE A 74 -5.06 4.34 -11.59
CA PHE A 74 -4.30 5.45 -10.99
C PHE A 74 -3.05 5.73 -11.82
N THR A 75 -2.54 6.96 -11.79
CA THR A 75 -1.30 7.32 -12.50
C THR A 75 -0.03 7.01 -11.72
N ASN A 76 -0.12 6.90 -10.39
CA ASN A 76 1.04 6.64 -9.55
C ASN A 76 0.72 5.73 -8.35
N ILE A 77 1.77 5.06 -7.86
CA ILE A 77 1.70 4.07 -6.77
C ILE A 77 1.27 4.72 -5.44
N GLY A 78 1.73 5.93 -5.17
CA GLY A 78 1.46 6.64 -3.90
C GLY A 78 -0.02 6.94 -3.73
N ASP A 79 -0.66 7.51 -4.75
CA ASP A 79 -2.06 7.92 -4.70
C ASP A 79 -3.00 6.71 -4.60
N ALA A 80 -2.65 5.61 -5.28
CA ALA A 80 -3.36 4.34 -5.14
C ALA A 80 -3.31 3.79 -3.70
N ILE A 81 -2.16 3.88 -3.03
CA ILE A 81 -2.01 3.42 -1.64
C ILE A 81 -2.74 4.37 -0.67
N ASP A 82 -2.71 5.68 -0.93
CA ASP A 82 -3.40 6.66 -0.08
C ASP A 82 -4.93 6.53 -0.17
N ALA A 83 -5.47 6.21 -1.35
CA ALA A 83 -6.90 5.96 -1.57
C ALA A 83 -7.38 4.64 -0.92
N ALA A 84 -6.49 3.68 -0.69
CA ALA A 84 -6.86 2.40 -0.11
C ALA A 84 -7.22 2.51 1.39
N PRO A 85 -8.22 1.76 1.89
CA PRO A 85 -8.53 1.70 3.31
C PRO A 85 -7.34 1.24 4.15
N ARG A 86 -7.18 1.79 5.36
CA ARG A 86 -6.11 1.35 6.29
C ARG A 86 -6.32 -0.10 6.72
N GLY A 87 -5.24 -0.87 6.84
CA GLY A 87 -5.31 -2.29 7.22
C GLY A 87 -5.75 -3.23 6.09
N SER A 88 -6.05 -2.72 4.90
CA SER A 88 -6.44 -3.53 3.73
C SER A 88 -5.26 -4.26 3.09
N LEU A 89 -5.58 -5.27 2.29
CA LEU A 89 -4.70 -5.79 1.26
C LEU A 89 -4.82 -4.91 0.01
N VAL A 90 -3.70 -4.38 -0.46
CA VAL A 90 -3.60 -3.51 -1.64
C VAL A 90 -2.88 -4.24 -2.75
N THR A 91 -3.57 -4.54 -3.85
CA THR A 91 -2.97 -5.12 -5.05
C THR A 91 -2.77 -4.03 -6.12
N LEU A 92 -1.51 -3.77 -6.46
CA LEU A 92 -1.12 -2.82 -7.50
C LEU A 92 -0.70 -3.59 -8.75
N ASN A 93 -1.45 -3.40 -9.83
CA ASN A 93 -1.19 -4.03 -11.12
C ASN A 93 -0.46 -3.03 -12.02
N LEU A 94 0.87 -3.15 -12.13
CA LEU A 94 1.69 -2.26 -12.94
C LEU A 94 1.69 -2.70 -14.40
N LEU A 95 1.31 -1.82 -15.32
CA LEU A 95 1.36 -2.12 -16.75
C LEU A 95 2.78 -2.42 -17.21
N ALA A 96 2.95 -3.54 -17.93
CA ALA A 96 4.19 -3.97 -18.56
C ALA A 96 4.79 -2.88 -19.45
N GLU A 97 6.12 -2.92 -19.64
CA GLU A 97 6.87 -1.99 -20.51
C GLU A 97 6.83 -0.51 -20.08
N LYS A 98 6.33 -0.21 -18.87
CA LYS A 98 6.26 1.15 -18.32
C LYS A 98 7.16 1.34 -17.10
N GLU A 99 7.61 2.58 -16.92
CA GLU A 99 8.27 3.05 -15.69
C GLU A 99 7.24 3.66 -14.73
N HIS A 100 7.30 3.26 -13.46
CA HIS A 100 6.40 3.67 -12.39
C HIS A 100 7.22 4.39 -11.31
N PRO A 101 7.25 5.74 -11.29
CA PRO A 101 8.09 6.47 -10.37
C PRO A 101 7.57 6.40 -8.92
N VAL A 102 8.51 6.33 -7.98
CA VAL A 102 8.28 6.58 -6.55
C VAL A 102 9.04 7.86 -6.19
N ASP A 103 8.34 8.98 -6.31
CA ASP A 103 8.88 10.35 -6.19
C ASP A 103 8.61 11.00 -4.83
N ARG A 104 7.82 10.35 -3.98
CA ARG A 104 7.53 10.75 -2.61
C ARG A 104 7.68 9.60 -1.61
N GLY A 105 7.70 9.93 -0.32
CA GLY A 105 7.56 8.93 0.73
C GLY A 105 6.13 8.39 0.75
N ILE A 106 5.97 7.08 0.71
CA ILE A 106 4.67 6.41 0.66
C ILE A 106 4.42 5.70 1.99
N SER A 107 3.50 6.22 2.79
CA SER A 107 3.19 5.64 4.10
C SER A 107 2.21 4.48 3.98
N LEU A 108 2.60 3.31 4.47
CA LEU A 108 1.77 2.11 4.34
C LEU A 108 0.60 2.09 5.34
N LEU A 109 0.79 2.64 6.54
CA LEU A 109 -0.24 2.76 7.60
C LEU A 109 -0.98 1.44 7.86
N GLY A 110 -0.23 0.34 7.98
CA GLY A 110 -0.75 -1.00 8.27
C GLY A 110 -1.32 -1.75 7.07
N ARG A 111 -1.24 -1.20 5.85
CA ARG A 111 -1.66 -1.90 4.63
C ARG A 111 -0.63 -2.96 4.22
N GLN A 112 -1.14 -4.07 3.69
CA GLN A 112 -0.30 -5.11 3.06
C GLN A 112 -0.27 -4.86 1.56
N ILE A 113 0.91 -4.72 0.98
CA ILE A 113 1.05 -4.32 -0.43
C ILE A 113 1.50 -5.52 -1.27
N TYR A 114 0.80 -5.76 -2.38
CA TYR A 114 1.17 -6.73 -3.40
C TYR A 114 1.28 -6.03 -4.76
N ILE A 115 2.51 -5.89 -5.27
CA ILE A 115 2.80 -5.24 -6.55
C ILE A 115 3.14 -6.31 -7.57
N LYS A 116 2.50 -6.28 -8.74
CA LYS A 116 2.79 -7.23 -9.82
C LYS A 116 2.64 -6.64 -11.22
N GLN A 117 3.31 -7.25 -12.19
CA GLN A 117 3.09 -6.96 -13.60
C GLN A 117 1.65 -7.30 -14.04
N LYS A 118 1.11 -6.45 -14.92
CA LYS A 118 -0.09 -6.66 -15.73
C LYS A 118 0.25 -6.52 -17.20
N GLY A 119 -0.25 -7.45 -18.01
CA GLY A 119 0.04 -7.51 -19.45
C GLY A 119 1.27 -8.35 -19.78
N ALA A 120 1.46 -8.60 -21.08
CA ALA A 120 2.63 -9.27 -21.62
C ALA A 120 3.72 -8.25 -21.99
N GLY A 121 4.97 -8.71 -22.15
CA GLY A 121 6.10 -7.85 -22.53
C GLY A 121 7.15 -7.74 -21.43
N ALA A 122 8.05 -6.76 -21.57
CA ALA A 122 9.08 -6.48 -20.58
C ALA A 122 8.45 -6.16 -19.21
N ARG A 123 9.14 -6.54 -18.13
CA ARG A 123 8.68 -6.26 -16.77
C ARG A 123 8.55 -4.73 -16.58
N PRO A 124 7.53 -4.28 -15.85
CA PRO A 124 7.45 -2.88 -15.45
C PRO A 124 8.61 -2.54 -14.51
N VAL A 125 9.09 -1.31 -14.59
CA VAL A 125 10.19 -0.81 -13.76
C VAL A 125 9.62 0.09 -12.69
N ILE A 126 9.87 -0.21 -11.41
CA ILE A 126 9.62 0.70 -10.30
C ILE A 126 10.86 1.55 -10.10
N LYS A 127 10.75 2.84 -10.38
CA LYS A 127 11.87 3.77 -10.39
C LYS A 127 11.84 4.68 -9.19
N PHE A 128 12.77 4.46 -8.26
CA PHE A 128 12.85 5.28 -7.05
C PHE A 128 13.58 6.58 -7.37
N VAL A 129 13.19 7.67 -6.71
CA VAL A 129 13.78 9.00 -6.92
C VAL A 129 14.58 9.42 -5.70
N ALA A 130 15.69 10.14 -5.92
CA ALA A 130 16.47 10.77 -4.86
C ALA A 130 16.15 12.26 -4.76
N THR A 131 16.26 12.79 -3.55
CA THR A 131 16.21 14.23 -3.25
C THR A 131 17.37 14.57 -2.32
N SER A 132 17.79 15.82 -2.25
CA SER A 132 18.79 16.26 -1.26
C SER A 132 18.28 17.40 -0.39
N ASP A 133 18.82 17.47 0.84
CA ASP A 133 18.80 18.68 1.66
C ASP A 133 20.22 19.26 1.80
N ALA A 134 20.45 20.15 2.76
CA ALA A 134 21.76 20.77 2.95
C ALA A 134 22.88 19.80 3.44
N THR A 135 22.52 18.59 3.91
CA THR A 135 23.45 17.66 4.56
C THR A 135 23.47 16.28 3.89
N PHE A 136 22.35 15.81 3.36
CA PHE A 136 22.22 14.44 2.87
C PHE A 136 21.41 14.32 1.58
N ASN A 137 21.69 13.24 0.84
CA ASN A 137 20.76 12.65 -0.10
C ASN A 137 19.77 11.72 0.61
N HIS A 138 18.54 11.72 0.15
CA HIS A 138 17.44 10.88 0.63
C HIS A 138 16.83 10.15 -0.54
N MET A 139 16.64 8.84 -0.40
CA MET A 139 15.91 8.03 -1.36
C MET A 139 14.43 8.01 -0.97
N ARG A 140 13.53 8.28 -1.91
CA ARG A 140 12.10 8.06 -1.76
C ARG A 140 11.81 6.56 -1.71
N GLY A 141 10.71 6.19 -1.07
CA GLY A 141 10.43 4.78 -0.79
C GLY A 141 9.19 4.60 0.08
N PHE A 142 9.01 3.37 0.54
CA PHE A 142 7.89 3.00 1.40
C PHE A 142 8.25 3.21 2.87
N ASP A 143 7.48 4.05 3.54
CA ASP A 143 7.58 4.37 4.95
C ASP A 143 6.74 3.40 5.77
N THR A 144 7.39 2.74 6.73
CA THR A 144 6.76 1.78 7.63
C THR A 144 6.65 2.35 9.04
N ILE A 145 5.51 2.13 9.71
CA ILE A 145 5.27 2.57 11.10
C ILE A 145 4.92 1.38 12.00
N GLY A 146 4.79 0.17 11.45
CA GLY A 146 4.47 -1.03 12.23
C GLY A 146 4.71 -2.33 11.50
N SER A 147 3.83 -3.31 11.74
CA SER A 147 3.90 -4.62 11.10
C SER A 147 3.29 -4.58 9.71
N GLU A 148 4.11 -4.24 8.72
CA GLU A 148 3.69 -4.08 7.33
C GLU A 148 4.45 -5.03 6.41
N SER A 149 3.79 -5.46 5.34
CA SER A 149 4.39 -6.33 4.32
C SER A 149 4.29 -5.69 2.94
N ILE A 150 5.37 -5.78 2.18
CA ILE A 150 5.40 -5.46 0.76
C ILE A 150 5.90 -6.70 0.03
N THR A 151 5.16 -7.12 -0.97
CA THR A 151 5.56 -8.19 -1.89
C THR A 151 5.55 -7.64 -3.31
N MET A 152 6.64 -7.84 -4.04
CA MET A 152 6.79 -7.46 -5.44
C MET A 152 7.04 -8.70 -6.29
N HIS A 153 6.28 -8.85 -7.37
CA HIS A 153 6.31 -10.03 -8.21
C HIS A 153 6.42 -9.68 -9.69
N ASN A 154 7.48 -10.17 -10.34
CA ASN A 154 7.73 -9.99 -11.77
C ASN A 154 7.82 -8.51 -12.18
N VAL A 155 8.59 -7.72 -11.42
CA VAL A 155 8.86 -6.31 -11.66
C VAL A 155 10.36 -6.04 -11.55
N ASP A 156 10.85 -5.04 -12.26
CA ASP A 156 12.23 -4.58 -12.10
C ASP A 156 12.25 -3.35 -11.18
N ILE A 157 13.33 -3.21 -10.41
CA ILE A 157 13.50 -2.18 -9.39
C ILE A 157 14.77 -1.42 -9.71
N GLU A 158 14.64 -0.12 -9.96
CA GLU A 158 15.75 0.78 -10.24
C GLU A 158 15.91 1.76 -9.08
N LEU A 159 17.05 1.68 -8.40
CA LEU A 159 17.42 2.60 -7.33
C LEU A 159 18.11 3.85 -7.92
N PRO A 160 17.85 5.06 -7.36
CA PRO A 160 18.32 6.30 -7.96
C PRO A 160 19.81 6.52 -7.76
N GLU A 161 20.38 7.36 -8.59
CA GLU A 161 21.65 8.01 -8.28
C GLU A 161 21.47 9.07 -7.17
N LYS A 162 22.57 9.53 -6.56
CA LYS A 162 22.52 10.70 -5.69
C LYS A 162 22.01 11.92 -6.46
N ASN A 163 21.17 12.73 -5.81
CA ASN A 163 20.75 14.02 -6.36
C ASN A 163 21.89 15.05 -6.28
N ASP A 164 22.67 15.03 -5.19
CA ASP A 164 23.89 15.82 -5.02
C ASP A 164 25.09 14.87 -4.78
N PRO A 165 26.03 14.74 -5.73
CA PRO A 165 27.20 13.86 -5.59
C PRO A 165 28.10 14.18 -4.40
N ALA A 166 28.14 15.44 -3.94
CA ALA A 166 29.00 15.88 -2.84
C ALA A 166 28.47 15.47 -1.47
N LEU A 167 27.16 15.23 -1.35
CA LEU A 167 26.53 14.87 -0.09
C LEU A 167 26.53 13.35 0.13
N PRO A 168 26.69 12.88 1.37
CA PRO A 168 26.48 11.48 1.72
C PRO A 168 25.01 11.07 1.58
N TRP A 169 24.73 9.77 1.53
CA TRP A 169 23.37 9.27 1.74
C TRP A 169 22.98 9.43 3.21
N SER A 170 21.71 9.73 3.46
CA SER A 170 21.11 9.59 4.79
C SER A 170 20.89 8.12 5.14
N SER A 171 20.31 7.89 6.32
CA SER A 171 19.78 6.57 6.70
C SER A 171 18.57 6.15 5.84
N LEU A 172 17.95 7.07 5.09
CA LEU A 172 16.79 6.83 4.23
C LEU A 172 17.24 6.48 2.81
N ARG A 173 18.00 5.38 2.66
CA ARG A 173 18.51 4.88 1.36
C ARG A 173 18.02 3.48 1.01
N SER A 174 16.81 3.14 1.47
CA SER A 174 16.22 1.80 1.36
C SER A 174 14.84 1.84 0.69
N VAL A 175 14.52 0.86 -0.18
CA VAL A 175 13.22 0.76 -0.87
C VAL A 175 12.08 0.74 0.14
N VAL A 176 12.22 -0.11 1.15
CA VAL A 176 11.37 -0.13 2.35
C VAL A 176 12.19 0.38 3.52
N ARG A 177 11.83 1.58 3.98
CA ARG A 177 12.58 2.30 5.02
C ARG A 177 12.44 1.62 6.37
N TYR A 178 13.43 1.87 7.24
CA TYR A 178 13.44 1.31 8.58
C TYR A 178 12.28 1.87 9.42
N THR A 179 11.71 1.01 10.25
CA THR A 179 10.98 1.40 11.46
C THR A 179 11.83 1.01 12.67
N SER A 180 11.83 1.86 13.70
CA SER A 180 12.51 1.61 14.96
C SER A 180 11.81 0.56 15.82
N LEU A 181 10.58 0.16 15.46
CA LEU A 181 9.71 -0.77 16.18
C LEU A 181 8.94 -1.67 15.21
N GLY A 182 8.79 -2.96 15.54
CA GLY A 182 7.95 -3.89 14.79
C GLY A 182 8.68 -4.77 13.77
N VAL A 183 7.90 -5.56 13.03
CA VAL A 183 8.39 -6.53 12.04
C VAL A 183 7.97 -6.08 10.65
N ARG A 184 8.91 -5.87 9.74
CA ARG A 184 8.61 -5.62 8.33
C ARG A 184 8.96 -6.83 7.49
N THR A 185 8.13 -7.12 6.50
CA THR A 185 8.37 -8.20 5.55
C THR A 185 8.45 -7.63 4.14
N VAL A 186 9.58 -7.87 3.48
CA VAL A 186 9.79 -7.54 2.07
C VAL A 186 10.02 -8.82 1.30
N SER A 187 9.17 -9.10 0.32
CA SER A 187 9.28 -10.30 -0.51
C SER A 187 9.45 -9.90 -1.98
N LEU A 188 10.52 -10.35 -2.60
CA LEU A 188 10.77 -10.17 -4.03
C LEU A 188 10.76 -11.53 -4.73
N THR A 189 9.95 -11.65 -5.77
CA THR A 189 9.86 -12.88 -6.56
C THR A 189 9.93 -12.58 -8.05
N SER A 190 10.90 -13.18 -8.76
CA SER A 190 11.13 -12.94 -10.19
C SER A 190 11.42 -11.46 -10.50
N CYS A 191 12.26 -10.80 -9.68
CA CYS A 191 12.56 -9.37 -9.82
C CYS A 191 14.04 -9.14 -10.13
N ASN A 192 14.34 -8.04 -10.83
CA ASN A 192 15.70 -7.52 -10.92
C ASN A 192 15.81 -6.26 -10.06
N VAL A 193 16.90 -6.09 -9.33
CA VAL A 193 17.21 -4.90 -8.53
C VAL A 193 18.52 -4.31 -9.02
N THR A 194 18.49 -3.10 -9.56
CA THR A 194 19.68 -2.38 -10.03
C THR A 194 19.89 -1.16 -9.15
N GLY A 195 21.10 -0.99 -8.63
CA GLY A 195 21.40 0.15 -7.76
C GLY A 195 22.88 0.44 -7.62
N ARG A 196 23.22 1.43 -6.80
CA ARG A 196 24.60 1.85 -6.55
C ARG A 196 24.76 2.48 -5.17
N ASP A 197 25.99 2.82 -4.82
CA ASP A 197 26.32 3.61 -3.62
C ASP A 197 25.76 3.05 -2.30
N ASN A 198 25.77 1.73 -2.15
CA ASN A 198 25.38 1.01 -0.93
C ASN A 198 23.92 1.26 -0.49
N GLN A 199 23.02 1.45 -1.44
CA GLN A 199 21.57 1.46 -1.19
C GLN A 199 21.06 0.06 -0.85
N SER A 200 19.81 -0.06 -0.41
CA SER A 200 19.26 -1.37 -0.07
C SER A 200 17.78 -1.59 -0.35
N ILE A 201 17.36 -2.85 -0.34
CA ILE A 201 15.94 -3.22 -0.39
C ILE A 201 15.26 -2.80 0.93
N THR A 202 15.90 -3.10 2.06
CA THR A 202 15.45 -2.60 3.37
C THR A 202 16.63 -2.30 4.28
N SER A 203 16.38 -1.76 5.46
CA SER A 203 17.40 -1.46 6.47
C SER A 203 16.91 -1.87 7.85
N SER A 204 17.80 -2.29 8.76
CA SER A 204 17.41 -2.73 10.12
C SER A 204 18.01 -1.92 11.28
N VAL A 205 17.26 -0.92 11.75
CA VAL A 205 17.70 0.01 12.79
C VAL A 205 16.81 -0.09 14.04
N GLY A 206 17.39 0.16 15.22
CA GLY A 206 16.66 0.15 16.48
C GLY A 206 16.17 -1.25 16.85
N ALA A 207 15.07 -1.37 17.59
CA ALA A 207 14.49 -2.67 17.98
C ALA A 207 13.65 -3.34 16.87
N GLY A 208 13.87 -2.95 15.61
CA GLY A 208 13.12 -3.45 14.46
C GLY A 208 13.63 -4.80 13.95
N ILE A 209 12.72 -5.58 13.36
CA ILE A 209 13.02 -6.83 12.67
C ILE A 209 12.72 -6.66 11.17
N SER A 210 13.71 -6.90 10.32
CA SER A 210 13.53 -6.98 8.87
C SER A 210 13.48 -8.44 8.43
N MET A 211 12.41 -8.83 7.73
CA MET A 211 12.32 -10.10 7.03
C MET A 211 12.40 -9.84 5.53
N VAL A 212 13.39 -10.43 4.86
CA VAL A 212 13.55 -10.33 3.41
C VAL A 212 13.47 -11.72 2.81
N THR A 213 12.56 -11.92 1.87
CA THR A 213 12.43 -13.15 1.09
C THR A 213 12.77 -12.86 -0.36
N LEU A 214 13.73 -13.59 -0.93
CA LEU A 214 14.21 -13.42 -2.30
C LEU A 214 14.01 -14.74 -3.06
N ASN A 215 13.19 -14.76 -4.11
CA ASN A 215 12.99 -15.94 -4.95
C ASN A 215 13.17 -15.58 -6.43
N ASN A 216 14.14 -16.19 -7.12
CA ASN A 216 14.42 -15.88 -8.52
C ASN A 216 14.73 -14.39 -8.72
N VAL A 217 15.67 -13.86 -7.93
CA VAL A 217 16.01 -12.43 -7.92
C VAL A 217 17.42 -12.23 -8.45
N ILE A 218 17.62 -11.18 -9.23
CA ILE A 218 18.94 -10.68 -9.62
C ILE A 218 19.15 -9.34 -8.92
N MET A 219 20.28 -9.17 -8.24
CA MET A 219 20.70 -7.88 -7.71
C MET A 219 22.00 -7.47 -8.38
N ASP A 220 22.03 -6.28 -8.95
CA ASP A 220 23.13 -5.75 -9.74
C ASP A 220 23.58 -4.37 -9.24
N GLY A 221 24.89 -4.20 -9.09
CA GLY A 221 25.54 -2.99 -8.60
C GLY A 221 25.73 -2.99 -7.09
N ALA A 222 26.24 -1.88 -6.54
CA ALA A 222 26.49 -1.73 -5.09
C ALA A 222 25.19 -1.56 -4.29
N VAL A 223 24.40 -2.63 -4.21
CA VAL A 223 23.10 -2.72 -3.53
C VAL A 223 23.06 -3.88 -2.54
N TYR A 224 22.39 -3.68 -1.41
CA TYR A 224 22.26 -4.68 -0.35
C TYR A 224 20.81 -5.12 -0.12
N ALA A 225 20.59 -6.38 0.25
CA ALA A 225 19.24 -6.80 0.64
C ALA A 225 18.83 -6.13 1.96
N VAL A 226 19.75 -6.03 2.91
CA VAL A 226 19.57 -5.30 4.16
C VAL A 226 20.78 -4.41 4.46
N ALA A 227 20.56 -3.11 4.69
CA ALA A 227 21.60 -2.19 5.13
C ALA A 227 21.42 -1.73 6.59
N SER A 228 22.47 -1.09 7.13
CA SER A 228 22.43 -0.36 8.41
C SER A 228 21.86 -1.18 9.58
N MET A 229 22.44 -2.36 9.87
CA MET A 229 22.06 -3.24 10.99
C MET A 229 22.55 -2.74 12.35
N SER A 230 22.39 -1.45 12.64
CA SER A 230 22.74 -0.87 13.92
C SER A 230 21.59 -1.10 14.91
N SER A 231 21.73 -2.12 15.77
CA SER A 231 20.80 -2.53 16.85
C SER A 231 19.54 -3.33 16.47
N GLY A 232 19.28 -3.59 15.18
CA GLY A 232 18.14 -4.40 14.72
C GLY A 232 18.46 -5.85 14.36
N VAL A 233 17.43 -6.62 14.01
CA VAL A 233 17.57 -8.00 13.50
C VAL A 233 17.17 -8.04 12.02
N ALA A 234 17.89 -8.83 11.24
CA ALA A 234 17.57 -9.12 9.85
C ALA A 234 17.50 -10.62 9.62
N MET A 235 16.43 -11.07 8.96
CA MET A 235 16.24 -12.45 8.52
C MET A 235 16.14 -12.44 7.01
N ILE A 236 17.08 -13.09 6.33
CA ILE A 236 17.13 -13.16 4.88
C ILE A 236 16.92 -14.62 4.45
N SER A 237 15.82 -14.86 3.74
CA SER A 237 15.54 -16.14 3.08
C SER A 237 15.75 -15.96 1.58
N LYS A 238 16.45 -16.90 0.93
CA LYS A 238 16.75 -16.81 -0.50
C LYS A 238 16.63 -18.17 -1.22
N GLN A 239 16.13 -18.12 -2.45
CA GLN A 239 16.09 -19.22 -3.42
C GLN A 239 16.39 -18.64 -4.80
N SER A 240 17.33 -19.21 -5.55
CA SER A 240 17.72 -18.72 -6.89
C SER A 240 18.03 -17.21 -6.91
N LEU A 241 19.02 -16.79 -6.12
CA LEU A 241 19.49 -15.40 -6.06
C LEU A 241 20.82 -15.26 -6.80
N THR A 242 20.90 -14.28 -7.69
CA THR A 242 22.15 -13.83 -8.33
C THR A 242 22.56 -12.48 -7.74
N LEU A 243 23.84 -12.33 -7.41
CA LEU A 243 24.45 -11.11 -6.87
C LEU A 243 25.62 -10.71 -7.78
N ASP A 244 25.47 -9.59 -8.49
CA ASP A 244 26.43 -9.12 -9.49
C ASP A 244 26.97 -7.71 -9.13
N ASN A 245 28.14 -7.37 -9.66
CA ASN A 245 28.75 -6.02 -9.63
C ASN A 245 28.74 -5.29 -8.26
N GLY A 246 29.01 -6.03 -7.18
CA GLY A 246 29.10 -5.46 -5.82
C GLY A 246 27.82 -5.63 -4.99
N ALA A 247 26.82 -6.33 -5.51
CA ALA A 247 25.60 -6.63 -4.76
C ALA A 247 25.90 -7.56 -3.57
N GLY A 248 25.20 -7.33 -2.46
CA GLY A 248 25.38 -8.09 -1.22
C GLY A 248 24.06 -8.40 -0.51
N LEU A 249 24.10 -9.36 0.41
CA LEU A 249 22.93 -9.63 1.27
C LEU A 249 22.84 -8.63 2.42
N ASN A 250 23.97 -8.21 2.97
CA ASN A 250 23.99 -7.32 4.11
C ASN A 250 25.15 -6.33 4.06
N GLU A 251 24.87 -5.11 4.51
CA GLU A 251 25.89 -4.09 4.80
C GLU A 251 26.11 -4.03 6.33
N GLY A 252 27.27 -4.47 6.78
CA GLY A 252 27.63 -4.51 8.21
C GLY A 252 26.96 -5.66 8.99
N GLY A 253 27.05 -5.59 10.33
CA GLY A 253 26.53 -6.60 11.28
C GLY A 253 27.17 -7.99 11.18
N THR A 254 26.74 -8.89 12.06
CA THR A 254 27.23 -10.28 12.10
C THR A 254 26.20 -11.21 11.47
N LEU A 255 26.58 -11.90 10.40
CA LEU A 255 25.73 -12.91 9.78
C LEU A 255 25.69 -14.16 10.68
N GLY A 256 24.52 -14.48 11.23
CA GLY A 256 24.26 -15.78 11.82
C GLY A 256 23.93 -16.78 10.71
N THR A 257 24.76 -17.80 10.51
CA THR A 257 24.50 -18.85 9.51
C THR A 257 23.51 -19.87 10.10
N ASN A 258 22.41 -20.14 9.39
CA ASN A 258 21.51 -21.24 9.75
C ASN A 258 22.14 -22.59 9.34
N TYR A 259 22.24 -23.54 10.27
CA TYR A 259 22.93 -24.84 10.11
C TYR A 259 22.02 -26.01 9.70
N LEU A 260 20.83 -25.73 9.14
CA LEU A 260 19.96 -26.81 8.67
C LEU A 260 20.28 -27.12 7.21
N LEU A 261 21.21 -28.07 7.03
CA LEU A 261 21.47 -28.75 5.78
C LEU A 261 20.30 -29.71 5.52
N ASN A 262 19.63 -29.57 4.37
CA ASN A 262 18.80 -30.64 3.80
C ASN A 262 19.67 -31.49 2.87
#